data_AF-A0A2Z3H2K7-F1
#
_entry.id   AF-A0A2Z3H2K7-F1
#
_cell.length_a   1.000
_cell.length_b   1.000
_cell.length_c   1.000
_cell.angle_alpha   90.00
_cell.angle_beta   90.00
_cell.angle_gamma   90.00
#
_symmetry.space_group_name_H-M   'P 1'
#
loop_
_entity.id
_entity.type
_entity.pdbx_description
1 polymer ?
#
loop_
_entity_poly.entity_id
_entity_poly.type
_entity_poly.pdbx_seq_one_letter_code
_entity_poly.pdbx_strand_id
1 'polypeptide(L)'
;MPFSSPDRARDYQREYRRTRRAGDTCTTPRTSAIPITFRLQTAQDVIDLLEEQVTAVRADAEAGTLEKARAVGFLAGVALRAIEAGNVAARLEALEAALKHRAESTS
;
A
#
# COMPACT_ATOMS: atom_id res chain seq x y z
N MET A 1 35.90 -2.91 25.45
CA MET A 1 34.68 -3.71 25.17
C MET A 1 33.66 -3.48 26.30
N PRO A 2 32.41 -3.04 26.01
CA PRO A 2 31.45 -2.51 27.00
C PRO A 2 30.77 -3.58 27.88
N PHE A 3 31.32 -4.78 27.97
CA PHE A 3 30.75 -5.89 28.74
C PHE A 3 31.49 -6.18 30.05
N SER A 4 32.49 -5.37 30.43
CA SER A 4 33.32 -5.65 31.60
C SER A 4 32.68 -5.28 32.96
N SER A 5 31.51 -4.62 32.97
CA SER A 5 30.82 -4.23 34.20
C SER A 5 29.33 -4.59 34.13
N PRO A 6 28.79 -5.34 35.10
CA PRO A 6 27.41 -5.82 35.07
C PRO A 6 26.36 -4.70 35.08
N ASP A 7 26.66 -3.55 35.71
CA ASP A 7 25.73 -2.43 35.77
C ASP A 7 25.58 -1.72 34.42
N ARG A 8 26.69 -1.52 33.68
CA ARG A 8 26.61 -0.99 32.31
C ARG A 8 25.85 -1.90 31.36
N ALA A 9 25.91 -3.21 31.55
CA ALA A 9 25.12 -4.16 30.77
C ALA A 9 23.62 -4.03 31.06
N ARG A 10 23.24 -3.79 32.33
CA ARG A 10 21.84 -3.56 32.72
C ARG A 10 21.32 -2.23 32.19
N ASP A 11 22.12 -1.17 32.27
CA ASP A 11 21.74 0.15 31.76
C ASP A 11 21.62 0.12 30.24
N TYR A 12 22.57 -0.51 29.54
CA TYR A 12 22.48 -0.75 28.11
C TYR A 12 21.21 -1.54 27.75
N GLN A 13 20.89 -2.62 28.46
CA GLN A 13 19.67 -3.39 28.19
C GLN A 13 18.38 -2.61 28.49
N ARG A 14 18.37 -1.77 29.52
CA ARG A 14 17.24 -0.88 29.84
C ARG A 14 17.03 0.14 28.74
N GLU A 15 18.10 0.78 28.30
CA GLU A 15 18.08 1.76 27.23
C GLU A 15 17.68 1.12 25.90
N TYR A 16 18.32 0.00 25.53
CA TYR A 16 17.95 -0.80 24.36
C TYR A 16 16.46 -1.20 24.34
N ARG A 17 15.90 -1.62 25.49
CA ARG A 17 14.47 -1.92 25.61
C ARG A 17 13.59 -0.67 25.50
N ARG A 18 14.04 0.49 25.98
CA ARG A 18 13.34 1.77 25.80
C ARG A 18 13.33 2.18 24.33
N THR A 19 14.47 2.16 23.65
CA THR A 19 14.57 2.51 22.23
C THR A 19 13.72 1.57 21.37
N ARG A 20 13.73 0.26 21.67
CA ARG A 20 12.89 -0.71 20.95
C ARG A 20 11.39 -0.51 21.16
N ARG A 21 10.96 -0.09 22.35
CA ARG A 21 9.54 0.23 22.65
C ARG A 21 9.10 1.57 22.08
N ALA A 22 10.01 2.54 22.05
CA ALA A 22 9.77 3.85 21.46
C ALA A 22 9.58 3.79 19.94
N GLY A 23 9.88 2.64 19.32
CA GLY A 23 9.80 2.48 17.88
C GLY A 23 10.96 3.23 17.25
N ASP A 24 12.03 2.52 16.95
CA ASP A 24 13.07 3.07 16.10
C ASP A 24 12.42 3.44 14.75
N THR A 25 12.44 4.73 14.41
CA THR A 25 11.79 5.33 13.24
C THR A 25 12.17 4.64 11.92
N CYS A 26 13.23 3.83 11.93
CA CYS A 26 13.83 3.21 10.76
C CYS A 26 13.67 1.67 10.69
N THR A 27 13.13 0.99 11.71
CA THR A 27 13.22 -0.49 11.78
C THR A 27 11.91 -1.24 11.41
N THR A 28 10.78 -0.56 11.25
CA THR A 28 9.61 -1.16 10.56
C THR A 28 9.47 -0.61 9.14
N PRO A 29 9.89 -1.36 8.10
CA PRO A 29 9.74 -0.96 6.69
C PRO A 29 8.29 -1.07 6.19
N ARG A 30 7.31 -0.63 7.01
CA ARG A 30 5.88 -0.63 6.64
C ARG A 30 5.07 0.53 7.20
N THR A 31 5.68 1.49 7.89
CA THR A 31 4.91 2.63 8.40
C THR A 31 5.75 3.90 8.33
N SER A 32 6.16 4.27 7.12
CA SER A 32 6.32 5.70 6.87
C SER A 32 4.93 6.32 7.08
N ALA A 33 4.83 7.24 8.06
CA ALA A 33 3.66 8.10 8.18
C ALA A 33 3.71 9.09 7.01
N ILE A 34 3.36 8.61 5.82
CA ILE A 34 3.13 9.47 4.67
C ILE A 34 1.95 10.36 5.07
N PRO A 35 2.08 11.70 5.09
CA PRO A 35 0.94 12.57 5.33
C PRO A 35 -0.09 12.26 4.25
N ILE A 36 -1.19 11.62 4.64
CA ILE A 36 -2.16 11.09 3.69
C ILE A 36 -3.06 12.23 3.23
N THR A 37 -2.60 13.01 2.25
CA THR A 37 -3.48 13.91 1.49
C THR A 37 -4.41 13.12 0.56
N PHE A 38 -4.07 11.87 0.22
CA PHE A 38 -4.82 11.02 -0.69
C PHE A 38 -4.96 9.59 -0.15
N ARG A 39 -6.17 9.20 0.28
CA ARG A 39 -6.51 7.82 0.65
C ARG A 39 -7.16 7.15 -0.56
N LEU A 40 -6.57 6.06 -1.05
CA LEU A 40 -7.20 5.20 -2.05
C LEU A 40 -8.45 4.56 -1.45
N GLN A 41 -9.61 4.82 -2.04
CA GLN A 41 -10.92 4.31 -1.61
C GLN A 41 -11.54 3.38 -2.65
N THR A 42 -11.29 3.65 -3.93
CA THR A 42 -11.92 2.93 -5.04
C THR A 42 -10.90 2.19 -5.91
N ALA A 43 -11.39 1.24 -6.70
CA ALA A 43 -10.58 0.62 -7.76
C ALA A 43 -10.08 1.67 -8.78
N GLN A 44 -10.86 2.74 -9.02
CA GLN A 44 -10.47 3.81 -9.92
C GLN A 44 -9.29 4.60 -9.36
N ASP A 45 -9.28 4.95 -8.07
CA ASP A 45 -8.16 5.67 -7.45
C ASP A 45 -6.84 4.89 -7.59
N VAL A 46 -6.92 3.56 -7.53
CA VAL A 46 -5.76 2.69 -7.76
C VAL A 46 -5.32 2.72 -9.22
N ILE A 47 -6.26 2.70 -10.17
CA ILE A 47 -5.96 2.78 -11.60
C ILE A 47 -5.28 4.12 -11.92
N ASP A 48 -5.81 5.23 -11.41
CA ASP A 48 -5.27 6.57 -11.63
C ASP A 48 -3.83 6.68 -11.09
N LEU A 49 -3.59 6.19 -9.86
CA LEU A 49 -2.25 6.14 -9.29
C LEU A 49 -1.30 5.28 -10.15
N LEU A 50 -1.75 4.13 -10.65
CA LEU A 50 -0.93 3.26 -11.49
C LEU A 50 -0.59 3.92 -12.83
N GLU A 51 -1.49 4.69 -13.42
CA GLU A 51 -1.23 5.45 -14.65
C GLU A 51 -0.11 6.47 -14.45
N GLU A 52 -0.14 7.20 -13.33
CA GLU A 52 0.95 8.12 -12.95
C GLU A 52 2.30 7.39 -12.84
N GLN A 53 2.32 6.24 -12.15
CA GLN A 53 3.55 5.48 -11.95
C GLN A 53 4.08 4.85 -13.25
N VAL A 54 3.21 4.33 -14.11
CA VAL A 54 3.61 3.82 -15.43
C VAL A 54 4.22 4.94 -16.26
N THR A 55 3.65 6.14 -16.20
CA THR A 55 4.20 7.31 -16.90
C THR A 55 5.58 7.68 -16.36
N ALA A 56 5.75 7.73 -15.04
CA ALA A 56 7.04 8.00 -14.41
C ALA A 56 8.11 6.97 -14.80
N VAL A 57 7.80 5.68 -14.73
CA VAL A 57 8.72 4.59 -15.13
C VAL A 57 9.11 4.70 -16.60
N ARG A 58 8.18 5.06 -17.48
CA ARG A 58 8.47 5.24 -18.91
C ARG A 58 9.40 6.43 -19.16
N ALA A 59 9.18 7.54 -18.43
CA ALA A 59 9.91 8.79 -18.57
C ALA A 59 11.33 8.76 -17.96
N ASP A 60 11.62 7.82 -17.05
CA ASP A 60 12.94 7.70 -16.43
C ASP A 60 14.04 7.45 -17.47
N ALA A 61 14.99 8.37 -17.60
CA ALA A 61 16.07 8.28 -18.58
C ALA A 61 17.19 7.30 -18.16
N GLU A 62 17.32 7.03 -16.86
CA GLU A 62 18.40 6.20 -16.30
C GLU A 62 18.02 4.72 -16.28
N ALA A 63 16.73 4.41 -16.24
CA ALA A 63 16.24 3.03 -16.21
C ALA A 63 16.42 2.31 -17.57
N GLY A 64 16.99 1.11 -17.52
CA GLY A 64 17.19 0.28 -18.71
C GLY A 64 15.89 -0.35 -19.24
N THR A 65 15.84 -0.73 -20.52
CA THR A 65 14.64 -1.32 -21.16
C THR A 65 14.08 -2.53 -20.40
N LEU A 66 14.95 -3.44 -19.95
CA LEU A 66 14.53 -4.65 -19.25
C LEU A 66 13.97 -4.34 -17.85
N GLU A 67 14.53 -3.34 -17.19
CA GLU A 67 14.07 -2.86 -15.88
C GLU A 67 12.69 -2.21 -16.00
N LYS A 68 12.53 -1.31 -16.98
CA LYS A 68 11.22 -0.71 -17.31
C LYS A 68 10.18 -1.77 -17.63
N ALA A 69 10.53 -2.77 -18.45
CA ALA A 69 9.60 -3.84 -18.82
C ALA A 69 9.14 -4.65 -17.59
N ARG A 70 10.05 -4.95 -16.66
CA ARG A 70 9.70 -5.66 -15.42
C ARG A 70 8.82 -4.82 -14.51
N ALA A 71 9.16 -3.55 -14.33
CA ALA A 71 8.38 -2.62 -13.52
C ALA A 71 6.96 -2.44 -14.09
N VAL A 72 6.85 -2.15 -15.39
CA VAL A 72 5.55 -2.01 -16.08
C VAL A 72 4.76 -3.33 -16.05
N GLY A 73 5.41 -4.47 -16.27
CA GLY A 73 4.76 -5.79 -16.19
C GLY A 73 4.18 -6.08 -14.81
N PHE A 74 4.89 -5.70 -13.74
CA PHE A 74 4.38 -5.79 -12.37
C PHE A 74 3.17 -4.87 -12.15
N LEU A 75 3.27 -3.60 -12.57
CA LEU A 75 2.18 -2.62 -12.44
C LEU A 75 0.93 -3.05 -13.23
N ALA A 76 1.10 -3.63 -14.42
CA ALA A 76 0.01 -4.18 -15.22
C ALA A 76 -0.71 -5.33 -14.49
N GLY A 77 0.04 -6.19 -13.79
CA GLY A 77 -0.55 -7.23 -12.95
C GLY A 77 -1.39 -6.68 -11.79
N VAL A 78 -0.98 -5.56 -11.19
CA VAL A 78 -1.78 -4.86 -10.16
C VAL A 78 -3.01 -4.20 -10.77
N ALA A 79 -2.87 -3.56 -11.94
CA ALA A 79 -3.97 -2.91 -12.65
C ALA A 79 -5.08 -3.91 -13.01
N LEU A 80 -4.73 -5.10 -13.49
CA LEU A 80 -5.71 -6.16 -13.78
C LEU A 80 -6.56 -6.51 -12.56
N ARG A 81 -5.93 -6.64 -11.38
CA ARG A 81 -6.65 -6.91 -10.13
C ARG A 81 -7.55 -5.77 -9.70
N ALA A 82 -7.13 -4.52 -9.90
CA ALA A 82 -7.96 -3.35 -9.61
C ALA A 82 -9.20 -3.34 -10.51
N ILE A 83 -9.05 -3.61 -11.81
CA ILE A 83 -10.15 -3.71 -12.78
C ILE A 83 -11.12 -4.82 -12.38
N GLU A 84 -10.61 -6.00 -12.01
CA GLU A 84 -11.44 -7.11 -11.53
C GLU A 84 -12.25 -6.72 -10.29
N ALA A 85 -11.62 -6.07 -9.31
CA ALA A 85 -12.28 -5.60 -8.09
C ALA A 85 -13.38 -4.56 -8.41
N GLY A 86 -13.10 -3.61 -9.30
CA GLY A 86 -14.09 -2.62 -9.77
C GLY A 86 -15.28 -3.27 -10.46
N ASN A 87 -15.04 -4.26 -11.32
CA ASN A 87 -16.10 -5.01 -12.00
C ASN A 87 -16.98 -5.78 -11.01
N VAL A 88 -16.39 -6.39 -9.97
CA VAL A 88 -17.15 -7.07 -8.92
C VAL A 88 -18.00 -6.07 -8.12
N ALA A 89 -17.43 -4.93 -7.73
CA ALA A 89 -18.15 -3.88 -7.01
C ALA A 89 -19.35 -3.37 -7.81
N ALA A 90 -19.16 -3.03 -9.09
CA ALA A 90 -20.25 -2.56 -9.96
C ALA A 90 -21.37 -3.60 -10.13
N ARG A 91 -21.02 -4.90 -10.22
CA ARG A 91 -22.01 -5.98 -10.29
C ARG A 91 -22.79 -6.15 -8.99
N LEU A 92 -22.14 -5.97 -7.84
CA LEU A 92 -22.82 -5.99 -6.54
C LEU A 92 -23.79 -4.82 -6.41
N GLU A 93 -23.36 -3.61 -6.75
CA GLU A 93 -24.21 -2.42 -6.74
C GLU A 93 -25.45 -2.61 -7.63
N ALA A 94 -25.28 -3.16 -8.83
CA ALA A 94 -26.39 -3.47 -9.74
C ALA A 94 -27.36 -4.50 -9.16
N LEU A 95 -26.86 -5.54 -8.48
CA LEU A 95 -27.70 -6.54 -7.81
C LEU A 95 -28.46 -5.94 -6.64
N GLU A 96 -27.80 -5.14 -5.81
CA GLU A 96 -28.44 -4.45 -4.68
C GLU A 96 -29.54 -3.50 -5.16
N ALA A 97 -29.32 -2.77 -6.25
CA ALA A 97 -30.32 -1.91 -6.85
C ALA A 97 -31.54 -2.70 -7.36
N ALA A 98 -31.31 -3.83 -8.05
CA ALA A 98 -32.39 -4.69 -8.53
C ALA A 98 -33.22 -5.30 -7.38
N LEU A 99 -32.57 -5.70 -6.28
CA LEU A 99 -33.26 -6.23 -5.09
C LEU A 99 -34.10 -5.17 -4.38
N LYS A 100 -33.58 -3.94 -4.25
CA LYS A 100 -34.34 -2.80 -3.69
C LYS A 100 -35.59 -2.50 -4.52
N HIS A 101 -35.42 -2.42 -5.84
CA HIS A 101 -36.54 -2.17 -6.74
C HIS A 101 -37.63 -3.25 -6.64
N ARG A 102 -37.22 -4.52 -6.52
CA ARG A 102 -38.16 -5.62 -6.30
C ARG A 102 -38.92 -5.47 -4.97
N ALA A 103 -38.23 -5.17 -3.87
CA ALA A 103 -38.87 -4.99 -2.56
C ALA A 103 -39.93 -3.87 -2.57
N GLU A 104 -39.60 -2.74 -3.22
CA GLU A 104 -40.51 -1.60 -3.39
C GLU A 104 -41.73 -1.97 -4.26
N SER A 105 -41.54 -2.75 -5.33
CA SER A 105 -42.63 -3.17 -6.23
C SER A 105 -43.62 -4.18 -5.62
N THR A 106 -43.26 -4.82 -4.50
CA THR A 106 -44.09 -5.84 -3.84
C THR A 106 -44.78 -5.31 -2.57
N SER A 107 -44.58 -4.04 -2.23
CA SER A 107 -45.16 -3.34 -1.07
C SER A 107 -46.30 -2.43 -1.50
#